data_AF-A0A813UR63-F1
#
_entry.id   AF-A0A813UR63-F1
#
_cell.length_a   1.000
_cell.length_b   1.000
_cell.length_c   1.000
_cell.angle_alpha   90.00
_cell.angle_beta   90.00
_cell.angle_gamma   90.00
#
_symmetry.space_group_name_H-M   'P 1'
#
loop_
_entity.id
_entity.type
_entity.pdbx_description
1 polymer ?
#
loop_
_entity_poly.entity_id
_entity_poly.type
_entity_poly.pdbx_seq_one_letter_code
_entity_poly.pdbx_strand_id
1 'polypeptide(L)'
;MDELHEDDTNSTNNVIQTIKFACELSPELRKISEQTLFRTMIDLKDLTMIKAYAEAYNKIVNDILSRNKNNLQIRNHSKRQKISSRLTREFLQFILKLSSQKDNQLLIQNEYSFELIDELFRKFSLRSDDIFIHLGCAYGHLPLQIAAMLSCKKSIGIENNLNLYHSAKLFEKEFSFWMKWFGKTYSDCQVKSSFHYFIY
;
A
#
# COMPACT_ATOMS: atom_id res chain seq x y z
N MET A 1 9.10 15.02 29.28
CA MET A 1 10.15 15.37 28.29
C MET A 1 10.37 14.11 27.46
N ASP A 2 9.29 13.57 26.90
CA ASP A 2 9.21 12.14 26.49
C ASP A 2 8.53 11.91 25.14
N GLU A 3 7.99 12.95 24.48
CA GLU A 3 7.33 12.81 23.16
C GLU A 3 8.31 12.73 21.99
N LEU A 4 9.58 13.14 22.17
CA LEU A 4 10.58 13.16 21.09
C LEU A 4 11.16 11.76 20.76
N HIS A 5 11.01 10.76 21.64
CA HIS A 5 11.62 9.44 21.44
C HIS A 5 10.71 8.40 20.75
N GLU A 6 9.39 8.56 20.85
CA GLU A 6 8.44 7.62 20.26
C GLU A 6 8.32 7.80 18.74
N ASP A 7 8.40 9.05 18.27
CA ASP A 7 8.22 9.40 16.86
C ASP A 7 9.44 9.02 15.98
N ASP A 8 10.65 9.15 16.53
CA ASP A 8 11.89 8.70 15.87
C ASP A 8 11.94 7.17 15.76
N THR A 9 11.55 6.45 16.81
CA THR A 9 11.49 4.97 16.80
C THR A 9 10.43 4.47 15.81
N ASN A 10 9.33 5.20 15.66
CA ASN A 10 8.30 4.88 14.68
C ASN A 10 8.82 5.11 13.25
N SER A 11 9.51 6.22 13.01
CA SER A 11 10.11 6.57 11.71
C SER A 11 11.21 5.59 11.29
N THR A 12 12.08 5.16 12.21
CA THR A 12 13.13 4.19 11.89
C THR A 12 12.57 2.80 11.61
N ASN A 13 11.56 2.37 12.37
CA ASN A 13 10.83 1.13 12.11
C ASN A 13 10.12 1.16 10.75
N ASN A 14 9.59 2.31 10.33
CA ASN A 14 8.94 2.50 9.04
C ASN A 14 9.90 2.28 7.86
N VAL A 15 11.16 2.71 7.96
CA VAL A 15 12.18 2.45 6.93
C VAL A 15 12.42 0.95 6.77
N ILE A 16 12.62 0.24 7.88
CA ILE A 16 12.87 -1.21 7.87
C ILE A 16 11.67 -1.98 7.32
N GLN A 17 10.45 -1.61 7.73
CA GLN A 17 9.23 -2.25 7.23
C GLN A 17 9.02 -1.99 5.73
N THR A 18 9.29 -0.77 5.26
CA THR A 18 9.20 -0.43 3.83
C THR A 18 10.15 -1.29 3.00
N ILE A 19 11.39 -1.47 3.45
CA ILE A 19 12.38 -2.31 2.78
C ILE A 19 11.94 -3.78 2.75
N LYS A 20 11.46 -4.31 3.88
CA LYS A 20 10.95 -5.69 3.96
C LYS A 20 9.77 -5.90 3.02
N PHE A 21 8.82 -4.98 3.01
CA PHE A 21 7.65 -5.05 2.13
C PHE A 21 8.03 -4.96 0.64
N ALA A 22 8.99 -4.10 0.29
CA ALA A 22 9.54 -4.02 -1.07
C ALA A 22 10.10 -5.37 -1.54
N CYS A 23 10.79 -6.08 -0.64
CA CYS A 23 11.30 -7.41 -0.90
C CYS A 23 10.15 -8.41 -1.11
N GLU A 24 9.10 -8.38 -0.30
CA GLU A 24 7.94 -9.26 -0.47
C GLU A 24 7.21 -9.09 -1.82
N LEU A 25 7.18 -7.86 -2.34
CA LEU A 25 6.58 -7.53 -3.64
C LEU A 25 7.46 -7.90 -4.86
N SER A 26 8.72 -8.27 -4.65
CA SER A 26 9.69 -8.58 -5.71
C SER A 26 10.51 -9.83 -5.38
N PRO A 27 10.20 -11.00 -6.00
CA PRO A 27 10.89 -12.25 -5.72
C PRO A 27 12.42 -12.21 -5.91
N GLU A 28 12.90 -11.47 -6.91
CA GLU A 28 14.33 -11.29 -7.16
C GLU A 28 15.00 -10.52 -6.01
N LEU A 29 14.39 -9.41 -5.60
CA LEU A 29 14.87 -8.59 -4.49
C LEU A 29 14.84 -9.38 -3.19
N ARG A 30 13.75 -10.13 -2.93
CA ARG A 30 13.62 -11.00 -1.76
C ARG A 30 14.77 -11.98 -1.64
N LYS A 31 15.07 -12.71 -2.71
CA LYS A 31 16.10 -13.76 -2.70
C LYS A 31 17.47 -13.18 -2.33
N ILE A 32 17.83 -12.03 -2.89
CA ILE A 32 19.12 -11.39 -2.60
C ILE A 32 19.13 -10.86 -1.16
N SER A 33 18.06 -10.17 -0.74
CA SER A 33 17.94 -9.60 0.61
C SER A 33 17.94 -10.66 1.72
N GLU A 34 17.34 -11.83 1.52
CA GLU A 34 17.38 -12.94 2.49
C GLU A 34 18.79 -13.51 2.70
N GLN A 35 19.64 -13.46 1.67
CA GLN A 35 21.00 -13.98 1.71
C GLN A 35 22.00 -12.98 2.32
N THR A 36 21.72 -11.68 2.21
CA THR A 36 22.64 -10.61 2.61
C THR A 36 22.07 -9.75 3.74
N LEU A 37 20.95 -9.10 3.48
CA LEU A 37 20.41 -8.00 4.29
C LEU A 37 19.71 -8.48 5.57
N PHE A 38 18.90 -9.53 5.50
CA PHE A 38 18.02 -9.95 6.60
C PHE A 38 18.72 -10.72 7.73
N ARG A 39 20.00 -11.06 7.56
CA ARG A 39 20.80 -11.75 8.59
C ARG A 39 21.36 -10.80 9.65
N THR A 40 21.38 -9.50 9.36
CA THR A 40 21.91 -8.49 10.26
C THR A 40 20.87 -8.15 11.34
N MET A 41 21.22 -8.32 12.61
CA MET A 41 20.45 -7.74 13.71
C MET A 41 20.58 -6.23 13.67
N ILE A 42 19.47 -5.51 13.82
CA ILE A 42 19.41 -4.04 13.75
C ILE A 42 18.86 -3.55 15.08
N ASP A 43 19.59 -2.66 15.74
CA ASP A 43 19.03 -1.84 16.79
C ASP A 43 18.28 -0.66 16.17
N LEU A 44 16.97 -0.57 16.40
CA LEU A 44 16.12 0.50 15.87
C LEU A 44 16.41 1.88 16.50
N LYS A 45 17.21 1.91 17.57
CA LYS A 45 17.70 3.15 18.20
C LYS A 45 19.04 3.61 17.62
N ASP A 46 19.76 2.76 16.90
CA ASP A 46 21.02 3.11 16.25
C ASP A 46 20.79 3.55 14.80
N LEU A 47 20.74 4.89 14.62
CA LEU A 47 20.57 5.51 13.31
C LEU A 47 21.70 5.16 12.32
N THR A 48 22.90 4.84 12.81
CA THR A 48 24.03 4.43 11.98
C THR A 48 23.76 3.06 11.38
N MET A 49 23.24 2.12 12.18
CA MET A 49 22.84 0.79 11.69
C MET A 49 21.69 0.87 10.69
N ILE A 50 20.68 1.71 10.97
CA ILE A 50 19.53 1.89 10.07
C ILE A 50 19.97 2.51 8.74
N LYS A 51 20.85 3.51 8.78
CA LYS A 51 21.41 4.12 7.57
C LYS A 51 22.21 3.11 6.76
N ALA A 52 23.10 2.34 7.40
CA ALA A 52 23.87 1.30 6.73
C ALA A 52 22.96 0.22 6.10
N TYR A 53 21.86 -0.13 6.77
CA TYR A 53 20.86 -1.06 6.26
C TYR A 53 20.15 -0.51 5.01
N ALA A 54 19.72 0.75 5.04
CA ALA A 54 19.11 1.41 3.89
C ALA A 54 20.09 1.56 2.71
N GLU A 55 21.35 1.87 2.97
CA GLU A 55 22.40 1.95 1.96
C GLU A 55 22.68 0.58 1.32
N ALA A 56 22.74 -0.48 2.12
CA ALA A 56 22.88 -1.85 1.62
C ALA A 56 21.70 -2.26 0.73
N TYR A 57 20.47 -1.94 1.12
CA TYR A 57 19.28 -2.13 0.29
C TYR A 57 19.38 -1.35 -1.03
N ASN A 58 19.72 -0.06 -0.97
CA ASN A 58 19.85 0.79 -2.16
C ASN A 58 20.90 0.24 -3.14
N LYS A 59 22.01 -0.31 -2.62
CA LYS A 59 23.02 -0.98 -3.43
C LYS A 59 22.44 -2.19 -4.17
N ILE A 60 21.70 -3.06 -3.49
CA ILE A 60 21.04 -4.22 -4.11
C ILE A 60 20.08 -3.77 -5.22
N VAL A 61 19.25 -2.75 -4.95
CA VAL A 61 18.31 -2.21 -5.94
C VAL A 61 19.07 -1.66 -7.16
N ASN A 62 20.13 -0.89 -6.95
CA ASN A 62 20.96 -0.35 -8.03
C ASN A 62 21.62 -1.45 -8.87
N ASP A 63 22.11 -2.51 -8.23
CA ASP A 63 22.69 -3.66 -8.91
C ASP A 63 21.64 -4.36 -9.80
N ILE A 64 20.43 -4.61 -9.27
CA ILE A 64 19.32 -5.18 -10.06
C ILE A 64 18.95 -4.25 -11.22
N LEU A 65 18.80 -2.95 -10.98
CA LEU A 65 18.47 -1.98 -12.02
C LEU A 65 19.55 -1.94 -13.10
N SER A 66 20.83 -2.00 -12.74
CA SER A 66 21.95 -1.99 -13.68
C SER A 66 21.94 -3.21 -14.61
N ARG A 67 21.63 -4.41 -14.07
CA ARG A 67 21.47 -5.65 -14.86
C ARG A 67 20.29 -5.55 -15.82
N ASN A 68 19.20 -4.93 -15.36
CA ASN A 68 17.97 -4.78 -16.12
C ASN A 68 17.97 -3.61 -17.12
N LYS A 69 18.97 -2.71 -17.10
CA LYS A 69 19.08 -1.59 -18.07
C LYS A 69 19.11 -2.08 -19.52
N ASN A 70 19.65 -3.26 -19.77
CA ASN A 70 19.79 -3.83 -21.12
C ASN A 70 18.59 -4.70 -21.55
N ASN A 71 17.57 -4.86 -20.69
CA ASN A 71 16.47 -5.80 -20.94
C ASN A 71 15.10 -5.10 -20.91
N LEU A 72 14.71 -4.52 -22.06
CA LEU A 72 13.48 -3.73 -22.23
C LEU A 72 12.19 -4.49 -21.88
N GLN A 73 12.18 -5.82 -22.02
CA GLN A 73 11.02 -6.66 -21.70
C GLN A 73 10.71 -6.68 -20.19
N ILE A 74 11.73 -6.73 -19.33
CA ILE A 74 11.57 -6.76 -17.87
C ILE A 74 10.98 -5.43 -17.36
N ARG A 75 11.42 -4.31 -17.94
CA ARG A 75 10.90 -2.96 -17.62
C ARG A 75 9.40 -2.80 -17.87
N ASN A 76 8.86 -3.48 -18.88
CA ASN A 76 7.45 -3.37 -19.25
C ASN A 76 6.56 -4.37 -18.51
N HIS A 77 7.10 -5.53 -18.11
CA HIS A 77 6.35 -6.58 -17.42
C HIS A 77 6.14 -6.26 -15.93
N SER A 78 7.15 -5.72 -15.25
CA SER A 78 7.07 -5.35 -13.82
C SER A 78 6.08 -4.20 -13.57
N LYS A 79 6.01 -3.22 -14.48
CA LYS A 79 5.16 -2.01 -14.37
C LYS A 79 3.67 -2.27 -14.57
N ARG A 80 3.25 -3.50 -14.89
CA ARG A 80 1.86 -3.83 -15.28
C ARG A 80 1.18 -4.82 -14.35
N GLN A 81 1.85 -5.22 -13.27
CA GLN A 81 1.31 -6.19 -12.35
C GLN A 81 0.57 -5.51 -11.20
N LYS A 82 -0.67 -5.92 -11.00
CA LYS A 82 -1.41 -5.67 -9.77
C LYS A 82 -0.74 -6.38 -8.60
N ILE A 83 -0.98 -5.89 -7.39
CA ILE A 83 -0.60 -6.61 -6.18
C ILE A 83 -1.46 -7.88 -6.12
N SER A 84 -0.88 -9.00 -5.67
CA SER A 84 -1.67 -10.23 -5.52
C SER A 84 -2.77 -10.01 -4.46
N SER A 85 -3.89 -10.71 -4.59
CA SER A 85 -4.98 -10.65 -3.60
C SER A 85 -4.46 -10.86 -2.18
N ARG A 86 -3.57 -11.86 -1.99
CA ARG A 86 -2.94 -12.16 -0.70
C ARG A 86 -2.20 -10.96 -0.09
N LEU A 87 -1.44 -10.21 -0.88
CA LEU A 87 -0.61 -9.10 -0.40
C LEU A 87 -1.35 -7.76 -0.36
N THR A 88 -2.54 -7.66 -0.96
CA THR A 88 -3.27 -6.37 -1.01
C THR A 88 -3.69 -5.92 0.38
N ARG A 89 -4.12 -6.85 1.23
CA ARG A 89 -4.41 -6.56 2.64
C ARG A 89 -3.19 -6.00 3.36
N GLU A 90 -2.09 -6.74 3.30
CA GLU A 90 -0.83 -6.39 3.98
C GLU A 90 -0.34 -5.03 3.48
N PHE A 91 -0.51 -4.73 2.19
CA PHE A 91 -0.20 -3.44 1.59
C PHE A 91 -1.05 -2.28 2.13
N LEU A 92 -2.37 -2.45 2.21
CA LEU A 92 -3.26 -1.42 2.74
C LEU A 92 -3.00 -1.17 4.23
N GLN A 93 -2.77 -2.24 5.00
CA GLN A 93 -2.36 -2.13 6.39
C GLN A 93 -1.01 -1.43 6.55
N PHE A 94 -0.05 -1.73 5.67
CA PHE A 94 1.24 -1.04 5.60
C PHE A 94 1.06 0.46 5.38
N ILE A 95 0.24 0.87 4.41
CA ILE A 95 -0.02 2.30 4.15
C ILE A 95 -0.65 2.97 5.37
N LEU A 96 -1.65 2.35 5.98
CA LEU A 96 -2.32 2.90 7.17
C LEU A 96 -1.36 3.02 8.35
N LYS A 97 -0.42 2.08 8.49
CA LYS A 97 0.63 2.11 9.53
C LYS A 97 1.61 3.24 9.35
N LEU A 98 1.99 3.53 8.11
CA LEU A 98 2.88 4.65 7.78
C LEU A 98 2.16 5.99 7.89
N SER A 99 0.86 6.02 7.62
CA SER A 99 0.05 7.21 7.84
C SER A 99 -0.16 7.45 9.34
N SER A 100 -0.19 8.71 9.77
CA SER A 100 -0.51 9.08 11.16
C SER A 100 -1.98 8.81 11.56
N GLN A 101 -2.72 8.00 10.78
CA GLN A 101 -4.13 7.70 10.95
C GLN A 101 -4.36 6.47 11.85
N LYS A 102 -3.89 6.52 13.10
CA LYS A 102 -4.01 5.41 14.06
C LYS A 102 -5.47 4.99 14.29
N ASP A 103 -6.40 5.93 14.35
CA ASP A 103 -7.83 5.65 14.55
C ASP A 103 -8.45 4.83 13.40
N ASN A 104 -7.96 5.05 12.18
CA ASN A 104 -8.44 4.35 10.99
C ASN A 104 -8.02 2.87 11.00
N GLN A 105 -6.86 2.54 11.58
CA GLN A 105 -6.38 1.15 11.64
C GLN A 105 -7.30 0.26 12.47
N LEU A 106 -7.72 0.74 13.64
CA LEU A 106 -8.60 -0.01 14.55
C LEU A 106 -9.99 -0.21 13.94
N LEU A 107 -10.51 0.81 13.25
CA LEU A 107 -11.84 0.73 12.63
C LEU A 107 -11.85 -0.12 11.36
N ILE A 108 -10.80 -0.09 10.54
CA ILE A 108 -10.66 -0.97 9.37
C ILE A 108 -10.55 -2.45 9.78
N GLN A 109 -9.98 -2.75 10.94
CA GLN A 109 -10.01 -4.11 11.49
C GLN A 109 -11.43 -4.58 11.86
N ASN A 110 -12.35 -3.65 12.13
CA ASN A 110 -13.68 -3.92 12.68
C ASN A 110 -14.82 -3.83 11.64
N GLU A 111 -14.69 -3.06 10.56
CA GLU A 111 -15.82 -2.76 9.66
C GLU A 111 -16.06 -3.81 8.57
N TYR A 112 -15.01 -4.38 7.96
CA TYR A 112 -15.12 -5.52 7.05
C TYR A 112 -13.82 -6.33 7.08
N SER A 113 -13.87 -7.61 7.42
CA SER A 113 -12.67 -8.43 7.37
C SER A 113 -12.21 -8.53 5.91
N PHE A 114 -10.90 -8.37 5.68
CA PHE A 114 -10.30 -8.53 4.37
C PHE A 114 -10.64 -9.90 3.76
N GLU A 115 -10.84 -10.91 4.62
CA GLU A 115 -11.28 -12.25 4.27
C GLU A 115 -12.69 -12.29 3.65
N LEU A 116 -13.63 -11.50 4.18
CA LEU A 116 -14.99 -11.43 3.65
C LEU A 116 -15.01 -10.80 2.26
N ILE A 117 -14.18 -9.77 2.04
CA ILE A 117 -14.02 -9.13 0.73
C ILE A 117 -13.44 -10.14 -0.26
N ASP A 118 -12.37 -10.85 0.12
CA ASP A 118 -11.79 -11.91 -0.71
C ASP A 118 -12.81 -13.00 -1.06
N GLU A 119 -13.66 -13.41 -0.12
CA GLU A 119 -14.70 -14.41 -0.37
C GLU A 119 -15.79 -13.88 -1.30
N LEU A 120 -16.23 -12.63 -1.10
CA LEU A 120 -17.23 -11.97 -1.94
C LEU A 120 -16.77 -11.94 -3.40
N PHE A 121 -15.53 -11.54 -3.65
CA PHE A 121 -15.00 -11.42 -5.02
C PHE A 121 -14.49 -12.73 -5.62
N ARG A 122 -14.41 -13.82 -4.85
CA ARG A 122 -14.35 -15.17 -5.44
C ARG A 122 -15.69 -15.60 -6.01
N LYS A 123 -16.81 -15.10 -5.45
CA LYS A 123 -18.17 -15.42 -5.91
C LYS A 123 -18.69 -14.46 -6.98
N PHE A 124 -18.20 -13.22 -7.00
CA PHE A 124 -18.55 -12.19 -7.98
C PHE A 124 -17.30 -11.67 -8.69
N SER A 125 -17.27 -11.74 -10.01
CA SER A 125 -16.18 -11.16 -10.80
C SER A 125 -16.60 -9.82 -11.38
N LEU A 126 -15.73 -8.81 -11.21
CA LEU A 126 -15.82 -7.56 -11.94
C LEU A 126 -15.06 -7.70 -13.27
N ARG A 127 -15.64 -7.14 -14.32
CA ARG A 127 -15.05 -7.00 -15.64
C ARG A 127 -14.44 -5.61 -15.80
N SER A 128 -13.57 -5.46 -16.79
CA SER A 128 -12.84 -4.21 -17.04
C SER A 128 -13.73 -3.00 -17.36
N ASP A 129 -14.98 -3.22 -17.75
CA ASP A 129 -15.99 -2.20 -18.05
C ASP A 129 -16.90 -1.88 -16.86
N ASP A 130 -16.91 -2.72 -15.82
CA ASP A 130 -17.74 -2.54 -14.64
C ASP A 130 -17.27 -1.36 -13.77
N ILE A 131 -18.23 -0.70 -13.12
CA ILE A 131 -17.98 0.36 -12.13
C ILE A 131 -18.42 -0.15 -10.76
N PHE A 132 -17.48 -0.21 -9.82
CA PHE A 132 -17.77 -0.54 -8.43
C PHE A 132 -18.10 0.73 -7.65
N ILE A 133 -19.18 0.71 -6.87
CA ILE A 133 -19.62 1.82 -6.01
C ILE A 133 -19.91 1.28 -4.61
N HIS A 134 -19.31 1.88 -3.59
CA HIS A 134 -19.55 1.57 -2.20
C HIS A 134 -20.08 2.81 -1.46
N LEU A 135 -21.27 2.68 -0.87
CA LEU A 135 -21.97 3.75 -0.16
C LEU A 135 -21.67 3.66 1.34
N GLY A 136 -21.31 4.79 1.97
CA GLY A 136 -20.86 4.80 3.37
C GLY A 136 -19.49 4.17 3.51
N CYS A 137 -18.54 4.59 2.66
CA CYS A 137 -17.24 3.93 2.57
C CYS A 137 -16.28 4.18 3.72
N ALA A 138 -16.68 5.00 4.71
CA ALA A 138 -15.87 5.42 5.84
C ALA A 138 -14.49 5.90 5.36
N TYR A 139 -13.43 5.23 5.79
CA TYR A 139 -12.04 5.55 5.46
C TYR A 139 -11.62 5.16 4.03
N GLY A 140 -12.50 4.56 3.22
CA GLY A 140 -12.23 4.28 1.81
C GLY A 140 -11.37 3.05 1.54
N HIS A 141 -11.13 2.17 2.52
CA HIS A 141 -10.27 1.00 2.37
C HIS A 141 -10.78 0.02 1.29
N LEU A 142 -12.09 -0.28 1.29
CA LEU A 142 -12.70 -1.22 0.36
C LEU A 142 -12.56 -0.78 -1.12
N PRO A 143 -12.96 0.43 -1.53
CA PRO A 143 -12.80 0.83 -2.93
C PRO A 143 -11.33 0.85 -3.39
N LEU A 144 -10.37 1.14 -2.51
CA LEU A 144 -8.94 1.04 -2.82
C LEU A 144 -8.49 -0.42 -2.98
N GLN A 145 -8.94 -1.32 -2.10
CA GLN A 145 -8.70 -2.76 -2.20
C GLN A 145 -9.22 -3.33 -3.53
N ILE A 146 -10.43 -2.96 -3.93
CA ILE A 146 -11.01 -3.38 -5.21
C ILE A 146 -10.19 -2.89 -6.39
N ALA A 147 -9.76 -1.63 -6.36
CA ALA A 147 -8.92 -1.08 -7.42
C ALA A 147 -7.58 -1.82 -7.55
N ALA A 148 -6.96 -2.16 -6.41
CA ALA A 148 -5.70 -2.89 -6.35
C ALA A 148 -5.83 -4.34 -6.82
N MET A 149 -6.94 -5.03 -6.52
CA MET A 149 -7.09 -6.47 -6.78
C MET A 149 -7.78 -6.79 -8.10
N LEU A 150 -8.82 -6.04 -8.47
CA LEU A 150 -9.77 -6.45 -9.51
C LEU A 150 -9.73 -5.53 -10.70
N SER A 151 -9.82 -6.09 -11.90
CA SER A 151 -9.98 -5.30 -13.12
C SER A 151 -11.39 -4.73 -13.16
N CYS A 152 -11.50 -3.42 -13.01
CA CYS A 152 -12.74 -2.67 -13.17
C CYS A 152 -12.43 -1.35 -13.88
N LYS A 153 -13.44 -0.75 -14.51
CA LYS A 153 -13.28 0.56 -15.14
C LYS A 153 -12.96 1.60 -14.08
N LYS A 154 -13.68 1.53 -12.96
CA LYS A 154 -13.56 2.48 -11.86
C LYS A 154 -14.10 1.92 -10.54
N SER A 155 -13.48 2.31 -9.43
CA SER A 155 -13.92 2.00 -8.07
C SER A 155 -14.20 3.30 -7.30
N ILE A 156 -15.40 3.46 -6.74
CA ILE A 156 -15.87 4.71 -6.13
C ILE A 156 -16.34 4.45 -4.70
N GLY A 157 -15.75 5.15 -3.73
CA GLY A 157 -16.28 5.25 -2.38
C GLY A 157 -17.08 6.55 -2.20
N ILE A 158 -18.25 6.48 -1.56
CA ILE A 158 -19.05 7.65 -1.20
C ILE A 158 -19.14 7.74 0.32
N GLU A 159 -18.78 8.89 0.89
CA GLU A 159 -18.85 9.16 2.33
C GLU A 159 -19.54 10.50 2.63
N ASN A 160 -20.36 10.52 3.68
CA ASN A 160 -21.17 11.68 4.08
C ASN A 160 -20.55 12.40 5.27
N ASN A 161 -19.85 11.70 6.15
CA ASN A 161 -19.15 12.30 7.27
C ASN A 161 -17.89 13.02 6.77
N LEU A 162 -17.82 14.33 6.99
CA LEU A 162 -16.73 15.17 6.48
C LEU A 162 -15.35 14.74 7.01
N ASN A 163 -15.25 14.35 8.29
CA ASN A 163 -13.99 13.90 8.89
C ASN A 163 -13.53 12.57 8.27
N LEU A 164 -14.46 11.62 8.12
CA LEU A 164 -14.17 10.33 7.48
C LEU A 164 -13.78 10.52 6.00
N TYR A 165 -14.49 11.40 5.29
CA TYR A 165 -14.16 11.76 3.91
C TYR A 165 -12.75 12.34 3.77
N HIS A 166 -12.34 13.26 4.65
CA HIS A 166 -10.99 13.81 4.62
C HIS A 166 -9.93 12.74 4.89
N SER A 167 -10.18 11.86 5.87
CA SER A 167 -9.31 10.73 6.17
C SER A 167 -9.20 9.78 4.98
N ALA A 168 -10.31 9.46 4.33
CA ALA A 168 -10.34 8.60 3.14
C ALA A 168 -9.63 9.23 1.94
N LYS A 169 -9.71 10.56 1.79
CA LYS A 169 -8.97 11.29 0.77
C LYS A 169 -7.47 11.29 0.99
N LEU A 170 -7.03 11.36 2.25
CA LEU A 170 -5.62 11.19 2.57
C LEU A 170 -5.17 9.75 2.26
N PHE A 171 -5.98 8.75 2.63
CA PHE A 171 -5.66 7.36 2.33
C PHE A 171 -5.58 7.08 0.82
N GLU A 172 -6.48 7.65 0.01
CA GLU A 172 -6.43 7.60 -1.46
C GLU A 172 -5.11 8.15 -2.02
N LYS A 173 -4.63 9.28 -1.47
CA LYS A 173 -3.36 9.89 -1.89
C LYS A 173 -2.16 9.03 -1.53
N GLU A 174 -2.11 8.55 -0.28
CA GLU A 174 -1.04 7.66 0.20
C GLU A 174 -1.02 6.36 -0.61
N PHE A 175 -2.18 5.75 -0.85
CA PHE A 175 -2.31 4.57 -1.68
C PHE A 175 -1.74 4.78 -3.09
N SER A 176 -2.11 5.88 -3.76
CA SER A 176 -1.59 6.23 -5.08
C SER A 176 -0.07 6.42 -5.07
N PHE A 177 0.46 7.12 -4.06
CA PHE A 177 1.90 7.31 -3.87
C PHE A 177 2.63 5.97 -3.76
N TRP A 178 2.17 5.09 -2.85
CA TRP A 178 2.83 3.80 -2.60
C TRP A 178 2.69 2.85 -3.79
N MET A 179 1.54 2.79 -4.46
CA MET A 179 1.38 2.00 -5.68
C MET A 179 2.41 2.41 -6.74
N LYS A 180 2.60 3.72 -6.93
CA LYS A 180 3.62 4.25 -7.84
C LYS A 180 5.04 3.92 -7.37
N TRP A 181 5.33 4.07 -6.08
CA TRP A 181 6.65 3.81 -5.50
C TRP A 181 7.07 2.35 -5.68
N PHE A 182 6.16 1.40 -5.43
CA PHE A 182 6.39 -0.03 -5.65
C PHE A 182 6.24 -0.47 -7.12
N GLY A 183 5.90 0.44 -8.03
CA GLY A 183 5.73 0.16 -9.45
C GLY A 183 4.56 -0.78 -9.78
N LYS A 184 3.50 -0.75 -8.98
CA LYS A 184 2.29 -1.59 -9.13
C LYS A 184 1.16 -0.81 -9.80
N THR A 185 0.31 -1.53 -10.53
CA THR A 185 -0.88 -0.95 -11.18
C THR A 185 -2.15 -1.18 -10.38
N TYR A 186 -3.14 -0.31 -10.55
CA TYR A 186 -4.49 -0.44 -10.02
C TYR A 186 -5.49 0.16 -11.02
N SER A 187 -6.77 -0.19 -10.86
CA SER A 187 -7.88 0.41 -11.62
C SER A 187 -8.12 1.86 -11.17
N ASP A 188 -8.80 2.69 -11.97
CA ASP A 188 -9.16 4.04 -11.54
C ASP A 188 -9.97 4.00 -10.23
N CYS A 189 -9.61 4.83 -9.26
CA CYS A 189 -10.26 4.86 -7.95
C CYS A 189 -10.39 6.27 -7.41
N GLN A 190 -11.51 6.54 -6.73
CA GLN A 190 -11.74 7.83 -6.08
C GLN A 190 -12.69 7.69 -4.89
N VAL A 191 -12.45 8.50 -3.85
CA VAL A 191 -13.43 8.77 -2.80
C VAL A 191 -14.18 10.07 -3.12
N LYS A 192 -15.47 10.11 -2.89
CA LYS A 192 -16.34 11.27 -3.12
C LYS A 192 -17.15 11.57 -1.89
N SER A 193 -17.43 12.86 -1.68
CA SER A 193 -18.43 13.28 -0.71
C SER A 193 -19.81 13.22 -1.35
N SER A 194 -20.81 12.74 -0.63
CA SER A 194 -22.21 12.80 -1.09
C SER A 194 -22.77 14.21 -1.17
N PHE A 195 -22.18 15.19 -0.48
CA PHE A 195 -22.61 16.59 -0.56
C PHE A 195 -22.48 17.17 -1.97
N HIS A 196 -21.68 16.56 -2.86
CA HIS A 196 -21.64 16.92 -4.28
C HIS A 196 -22.84 16.44 -5.10
N TYR A 197 -23.71 15.59 -4.54
CA TYR A 197 -24.83 14.96 -5.25
C TYR A 197 -26.22 15.40 -4.76
N PHE A 198 -26.30 16.18 -3.67
CA PHE A 198 -27.57 16.63 -3.08
C PHE A 198 -27.84 18.15 -3.23
N ILE A 199 -27.13 18.83 -4.13
CA ILE A 199 -27.47 20.20 -4.54
C ILE A 199 -28.16 20.13 -5.92
N TYR A 200 -29.40 19.64 -5.93
CA TYR A 200 -30.37 19.85 -7.00
C TYR A 200 -31.77 19.88 -6.40
#